data_AF-A0A817WW77-F1
#
_entry.id   AF-A0A817WW77-F1
#
_cell.length_a   1.000
_cell.length_b   1.000
_cell.length_c   1.000
_cell.angle_alpha   90.00
_cell.angle_beta   90.00
_cell.angle_gamma   90.00
#
_symmetry.space_group_name_H-M   'P 1'
#
loop_
_entity.id
_entity.type
_entity.pdbx_description
1 polymer ?
#
loop_
_entity_poly.entity_id
_entity_poly.type
_entity_poly.pdbx_seq_one_letter_code
_entity_poly.pdbx_strand_id
1 'polypeptide(L)'
;MLFKCTTPGKVKYADFCNPKNWILAVLTPKLNQEGSLQVELLSGILHACHELIPIYLHKVPMSLEPRYSHRCLENVAFFCVVLNCTVHVGVPTQPPLLVTLLFHVCSPKHLLRANFARGLAMASSPVIMFFTASLLVRIVERVNTTLTDLENSITWWIMRDPETCSRWTILRQDFSAQVLKQIPEFHMVID
;
A
#
# COMPACT_ATOMS: atom_id res chain seq x y z
N MET A 1 18.73 -15.79 -21.93
CA MET A 1 19.74 -14.71 -21.92
C MET A 1 19.61 -13.95 -20.61
N LEU A 2 20.48 -14.24 -19.64
CA LEU A 2 20.44 -13.72 -18.27
C LEU A 2 21.33 -12.48 -18.18
N PHE A 3 20.75 -11.29 -17.99
CA PHE A 3 21.51 -10.07 -17.73
C PHE A 3 21.84 -9.96 -16.23
N LYS A 4 23.04 -10.40 -15.86
CA LYS A 4 23.69 -10.02 -14.59
C LYS A 4 24.26 -8.62 -14.72
N CYS A 5 23.73 -7.66 -13.97
CA CYS A 5 24.38 -6.36 -13.76
C CYS A 5 24.56 -6.11 -12.25
N THR A 6 25.62 -6.63 -11.66
CA THR A 6 25.95 -6.48 -10.23
C THR A 6 26.36 -5.05 -9.90
N THR A 7 25.59 -4.37 -9.05
CA THR A 7 26.08 -3.25 -8.21
C THR A 7 25.55 -3.46 -6.79
N PRO A 8 26.40 -3.34 -5.76
CA PRO A 8 25.99 -3.55 -4.37
C PRO A 8 25.22 -2.32 -3.88
N GLY A 9 24.04 -2.53 -3.28
CA GLY A 9 23.26 -1.48 -2.61
C GLY A 9 22.00 -0.96 -3.32
N LYS A 10 21.70 -1.43 -4.55
CA LYS A 10 20.42 -1.14 -5.22
C LYS A 10 19.59 -2.42 -5.29
N VAL A 11 18.49 -2.48 -4.52
CA VAL A 11 17.48 -3.54 -4.67
C VAL A 11 17.05 -3.55 -6.14
N LYS A 12 17.33 -4.65 -6.84
CA LYS A 12 16.93 -4.78 -8.24
C LYS A 12 15.45 -5.12 -8.27
N TYR A 13 14.63 -4.11 -8.57
CA TYR A 13 13.21 -4.27 -8.85
C TYR A 13 12.91 -5.26 -10.00
N ALA A 14 13.93 -5.64 -10.78
CA ALA A 14 13.86 -6.74 -11.75
C ALA A 14 13.45 -8.08 -11.11
N ASP A 15 13.67 -8.26 -9.80
CA ASP A 15 13.30 -9.48 -9.09
C ASP A 15 11.82 -9.50 -8.66
N PHE A 16 11.14 -8.34 -8.66
CA PHE A 16 9.74 -8.19 -8.24
C PHE A 16 8.75 -8.09 -9.40
N CYS A 17 9.22 -7.74 -10.60
CA CYS A 17 8.36 -7.67 -11.77
C CYS A 17 8.35 -8.97 -12.55
N ASN A 18 7.15 -9.41 -12.94
CA ASN A 18 7.03 -10.34 -14.04
C ASN A 18 7.80 -9.75 -15.25
N PRO A 19 8.74 -10.49 -15.87
CA PRO A 19 9.50 -9.99 -17.01
C PRO A 19 8.62 -9.54 -18.17
N LYS A 20 7.34 -9.93 -18.22
CA LYS A 20 6.36 -9.43 -19.20
C LYS A 20 5.98 -7.96 -18.98
N ASN A 21 6.09 -7.44 -17.74
CA ASN A 21 5.63 -6.11 -17.35
C ASN A 21 6.78 -5.10 -17.18
N TRP A 22 7.97 -5.43 -17.68
CA TRP A 22 9.16 -4.58 -17.54
C TRP A 22 8.99 -3.19 -18.17
N ILE A 23 8.31 -3.10 -19.32
CA ILE A 23 8.04 -1.82 -20.01
C ILE A 23 7.18 -0.95 -19.09
N LEU A 24 6.13 -1.52 -18.52
CA LEU A 24 5.24 -0.81 -17.60
C LEU A 24 6.01 -0.36 -16.35
N ALA A 25 6.88 -1.20 -15.77
CA ALA A 25 7.70 -0.83 -14.63
C ALA A 25 8.65 0.36 -14.90
N VAL A 26 9.08 0.55 -16.15
CA VAL A 26 9.89 1.71 -16.59
C VAL A 26 9.03 2.95 -16.86
N LEU A 27 7.82 2.77 -17.38
CA LEU A 27 6.89 3.85 -17.70
C LEU A 27 6.19 4.43 -16.47
N THR A 28 5.78 3.59 -15.53
CA THR A 28 4.97 3.96 -14.35
C THR A 28 5.59 5.11 -13.54
N PRO A 29 6.91 5.14 -13.27
CA PRO A 29 7.53 6.26 -12.54
C PRO A 29 7.68 7.55 -13.35
N LYS A 30 7.51 7.49 -14.68
CA LYS A 30 7.57 8.66 -15.58
C LYS A 30 6.21 9.33 -15.74
N LEU A 31 5.12 8.61 -15.46
CA LEU A 31 3.79 9.19 -15.42
C LEU A 31 3.68 10.08 -14.18
N ASN A 32 3.33 11.35 -14.40
CA ASN A 32 3.10 12.30 -13.33
C ASN A 32 1.60 12.50 -13.11
N GLN A 33 1.24 13.09 -11.97
CA GLN A 33 -0.15 13.39 -11.62
C GLN A 33 -0.57 14.79 -12.10
N GLU A 34 0.00 15.32 -13.20
CA GLU A 34 -0.28 16.70 -13.64
C GLU A 34 -1.40 16.79 -14.70
N GLY A 35 -1.90 15.65 -15.20
CA GLY A 35 -3.00 15.62 -16.17
C GLY A 35 -3.94 14.44 -15.94
N SER A 36 -5.24 14.64 -16.19
CA SER A 36 -6.30 13.63 -15.99
C SER A 36 -6.02 12.33 -16.75
N LEU A 37 -5.57 12.43 -18.00
CA LEU A 37 -5.22 11.26 -18.82
C LEU A 37 -4.04 10.47 -18.25
N GLN A 38 -3.03 11.15 -17.69
CA GLN A 38 -1.89 10.47 -17.07
C GLN A 38 -2.31 9.75 -15.78
N VAL A 39 -3.17 10.38 -14.98
CA VAL A 39 -3.74 9.77 -13.77
C VAL A 39 -4.58 8.55 -14.11
N GLU A 40 -5.43 8.65 -15.14
CA GLU A 40 -6.27 7.53 -15.61
C GLU A 40 -5.43 6.38 -16.15
N LEU A 41 -4.45 6.66 -17.03
CA LEU A 41 -3.52 5.65 -17.56
C LEU A 41 -2.74 4.97 -16.43
N LEU A 42 -2.20 5.76 -15.50
CA LEU A 42 -1.47 5.25 -14.36
C LEU A 42 -2.36 4.36 -13.47
N SER A 43 -3.59 4.81 -13.19
CA SER A 43 -4.57 4.02 -12.45
C SER A 43 -4.87 2.70 -13.17
N GLY A 44 -5.10 2.74 -14.49
CA GLY A 44 -5.34 1.55 -15.30
C GLY A 44 -4.16 0.57 -15.29
N ILE A 45 -2.92 1.06 -15.40
CA ILE A 45 -1.71 0.23 -15.29
C ILE A 45 -1.61 -0.42 -13.91
N LEU A 46 -1.80 0.34 -12.84
CA LEU A 46 -1.70 -0.18 -11.47
C LEU A 46 -2.83 -1.15 -11.13
N HIS A 47 -4.01 -1.01 -11.75
CA HIS A 47 -5.13 -1.94 -11.63
C HIS A 47 -4.94 -3.21 -12.48
N ALA A 48 -4.28 -3.11 -13.64
CA ALA A 48 -3.97 -4.29 -14.45
C ALA A 48 -2.77 -5.07 -13.90
N CYS A 49 -1.81 -4.40 -13.27
CA CYS A 49 -0.55 -4.96 -12.80
C CYS A 49 -0.25 -4.50 -11.37
N HIS A 50 -0.90 -5.14 -10.41
CA HIS A 50 -0.81 -4.76 -9.00
C HIS A 50 0.62 -4.87 -8.44
N GLU A 51 1.45 -5.78 -8.97
CA GLU A 51 2.85 -5.94 -8.58
C GLU A 51 3.72 -4.69 -8.86
N LEU A 52 3.22 -3.75 -9.68
CA LEU A 52 3.87 -2.47 -9.93
C LEU A 52 3.60 -1.43 -8.83
N ILE A 53 2.58 -1.64 -7.98
CA ILE A 53 2.19 -0.70 -6.92
C ILE A 53 3.34 -0.43 -5.95
N PRO A 54 4.04 -1.44 -5.38
CA PRO A 54 5.17 -1.18 -4.49
C PRO A 54 6.28 -0.38 -5.18
N ILE A 55 6.53 -0.62 -6.45
CA ILE A 55 7.57 0.05 -7.25
C ILE A 55 7.20 1.52 -7.46
N TYR A 56 5.94 1.76 -7.84
CA TYR A 56 5.42 3.09 -8.02
C TYR A 56 5.46 3.89 -6.72
N LEU A 57 4.89 3.34 -5.63
CA LEU A 57 4.86 4.01 -4.34
C LEU A 57 6.29 4.27 -3.82
N HIS A 58 7.22 3.35 -4.02
CA HIS A 58 8.60 3.60 -3.59
C HIS A 58 9.28 4.76 -4.35
N LYS A 59 8.95 4.97 -5.63
CA LYS A 59 9.60 6.00 -6.48
C LYS A 59 8.86 7.33 -6.51
N VAL A 60 7.54 7.32 -6.35
CA VAL A 60 6.74 8.53 -6.46
C VAL A 60 7.12 9.50 -5.33
N PRO A 61 7.46 10.76 -5.63
CA PRO A 61 7.61 11.80 -4.63
C PRO A 61 6.21 12.26 -4.21
N MET A 62 5.46 11.39 -3.54
CA MET A 62 4.15 11.71 -2.99
C MET A 62 4.31 12.11 -1.52
N SER A 63 3.82 13.30 -1.18
CA SER A 63 3.64 13.70 0.22
C SER A 63 2.16 13.62 0.57
N LEU A 64 1.86 12.93 1.66
CA LEU A 64 0.55 12.87 2.32
C LEU A 64 0.55 13.70 3.61
N GLU A 65 1.48 14.65 3.71
CA GLU A 65 1.48 15.61 4.81
C GLU A 65 0.23 16.49 4.73
N PRO A 66 -0.55 16.61 5.83
CA PRO A 66 -1.79 17.38 5.83
C PRO A 66 -1.50 18.87 5.62
N ARG A 67 -1.83 19.37 4.43
CA ARG A 67 -1.68 20.78 4.07
C ARG A 67 -2.75 21.19 3.07
N TYR A 68 -3.28 22.41 3.18
CA TYR A 68 -4.30 22.91 2.27
C TYR A 68 -3.63 23.31 0.94
N SER A 69 -3.43 22.34 0.07
CA SER A 69 -2.92 22.58 -1.29
C SER A 69 -3.56 21.58 -2.24
N HIS A 70 -3.93 22.05 -3.43
CA HIS A 70 -4.53 21.20 -4.47
C HIS A 70 -3.75 19.90 -4.67
N ARG A 71 -2.41 20.01 -4.77
CA ARG A 71 -1.53 18.85 -4.94
C ARG A 71 -1.59 17.83 -3.80
N CYS A 72 -1.78 18.28 -2.54
CA CYS A 72 -1.93 17.36 -1.41
C CYS A 72 -3.25 16.59 -1.52
N LEU A 73 -4.35 17.28 -1.85
CA LEU A 73 -5.66 16.65 -2.02
C LEU A 73 -5.66 15.65 -3.17
N GLU A 74 -5.04 16.00 -4.31
CA GLU A 74 -4.83 15.08 -5.44
C GLU A 74 -4.00 13.85 -5.06
N ASN A 75 -2.89 14.05 -4.34
CA ASN A 75 -2.07 12.94 -3.87
C ASN A 75 -2.87 11.99 -2.98
N VAL A 76 -3.67 12.52 -2.04
CA VAL A 76 -4.52 11.72 -1.14
C VAL A 76 -5.59 10.97 -1.93
N ALA A 77 -6.29 11.65 -2.83
CA ALA A 77 -7.32 11.03 -3.67
C ALA A 77 -6.75 9.92 -4.54
N PHE A 78 -5.62 10.17 -5.20
CA PHE A 78 -4.93 9.17 -6.01
C PHE A 78 -4.42 8.00 -5.17
N PHE A 79 -3.87 8.26 -3.99
CA PHE A 79 -3.43 7.19 -3.09
C PHE A 79 -4.60 6.29 -2.66
N CYS A 80 -5.79 6.86 -2.43
CA CYS A 80 -7.00 6.06 -2.17
C CYS A 80 -7.37 5.16 -3.35
N VAL A 81 -7.18 5.61 -4.60
CA VAL A 81 -7.36 4.78 -5.79
C VAL A 81 -6.34 3.63 -5.80
N VAL A 82 -5.07 3.92 -5.52
CA VAL A 82 -4.01 2.88 -5.44
C VAL A 82 -4.31 1.86 -4.35
N LEU A 83 -4.81 2.30 -3.19
CA LEU A 83 -5.25 1.41 -2.11
C LEU A 83 -6.39 0.49 -2.53
N ASN A 84 -7.22 0.87 -3.49
CA ASN A 84 -8.30 0.03 -4.03
C ASN A 84 -7.79 -0.99 -5.07
N CYS A 85 -6.61 -0.77 -5.66
CA CYS A 85 -6.00 -1.66 -6.65
C CYS A 85 -5.24 -2.85 -6.04
N THR A 86 -5.33 -3.16 -4.75
CA THR A 86 -4.45 -4.18 -4.17
C THR A 86 -5.05 -5.59 -4.18
N VAL A 87 -4.20 -6.56 -4.53
CA VAL A 87 -4.57 -7.96 -4.81
C VAL A 87 -5.12 -8.61 -3.54
N HIS A 88 -6.19 -9.38 -3.70
CA HIS A 88 -6.52 -10.43 -2.74
C HIS A 88 -5.32 -11.36 -2.60
N VAL A 89 -5.00 -11.74 -1.36
CA VAL A 89 -4.01 -12.79 -1.11
C VAL A 89 -4.68 -14.13 -1.44
N GLY A 90 -4.98 -14.37 -2.73
CA GLY A 90 -5.58 -15.61 -3.19
C GLY A 90 -4.64 -16.76 -2.86
N VAL A 91 -5.17 -17.86 -2.32
CA VAL A 91 -4.41 -18.93 -1.63
C VAL A 91 -3.11 -19.28 -2.36
N PRO A 92 -1.98 -18.64 -2.02
CA PRO A 92 -0.74 -18.90 -2.68
C PRO A 92 -0.09 -20.12 -2.02
N THR A 93 0.72 -20.82 -2.78
CA THR A 93 1.57 -21.91 -2.28
C THR A 93 2.50 -21.46 -1.15
N GLN A 94 2.78 -20.15 -1.02
CA GLN A 94 3.61 -19.58 0.04
C GLN A 94 3.12 -18.20 0.50
N PRO A 95 3.32 -17.86 1.79
CA PRO A 95 3.03 -16.52 2.31
C PRO A 95 3.84 -15.43 1.58
N PRO A 96 3.22 -14.29 1.20
CA PRO A 96 3.95 -13.17 0.65
C PRO A 96 4.87 -12.54 1.70
N LEU A 97 5.89 -11.81 1.24
CA LEU A 97 6.75 -11.05 2.14
C LEU A 97 5.94 -9.96 2.86
N LEU A 98 6.18 -9.81 4.17
CA LEU A 98 5.55 -8.79 5.00
C LEU A 98 5.67 -7.38 4.41
N VAL A 99 6.86 -7.04 3.89
CA VAL A 99 7.10 -5.73 3.28
C VAL A 99 6.19 -5.48 2.08
N THR A 100 5.94 -6.50 1.25
CA THR A 100 5.06 -6.40 0.09
C THR A 100 3.62 -6.14 0.53
N LEU A 101 3.13 -6.89 1.52
CA LEU A 101 1.79 -6.66 2.09
C LEU A 101 1.64 -5.24 2.64
N LEU A 102 2.64 -4.76 3.38
CA LEU A 102 2.61 -3.40 3.93
C LEU A 102 2.56 -2.35 2.82
N PHE A 103 3.30 -2.49 1.73
CA PHE A 103 3.21 -1.54 0.61
C PHE A 103 1.82 -1.49 -0.04
N HIS A 104 1.07 -2.57 0.00
CA HIS A 104 -0.29 -2.66 -0.55
C HIS A 104 -1.39 -2.11 0.37
N VAL A 105 -1.13 -2.01 1.66
CA VAL A 105 -2.15 -1.62 2.63
C VAL A 105 -1.83 -0.29 3.28
N CYS A 106 -0.58 -0.10 3.67
CA CYS A 106 -0.11 1.07 4.38
C CYS A 106 1.38 1.29 4.07
N SER A 107 1.66 1.99 2.97
CA SER A 107 3.02 2.29 2.53
C SER A 107 3.76 3.11 3.60
N PRO A 108 4.77 2.53 4.29
CA PRO A 108 5.42 3.16 5.43
C PRO A 108 6.10 4.49 5.07
N LYS A 109 6.49 4.65 3.80
CA LYS A 109 7.18 5.85 3.29
C LYS A 109 6.29 7.09 3.29
N HIS A 110 4.98 6.90 3.07
CA HIS A 110 4.05 8.02 2.89
C HIS A 110 3.09 8.19 4.07
N LEU A 111 2.85 7.12 4.81
CA LEU A 111 1.89 7.08 5.90
C LEU A 111 2.61 7.07 7.24
N LEU A 112 2.86 8.27 7.75
CA LEU A 112 3.39 8.46 9.10
C LEU A 112 2.22 8.67 10.07
N ARG A 113 2.22 7.98 11.20
CA ARG A 113 1.24 8.18 12.30
C ARG A 113 1.06 9.66 12.67
N ALA A 114 2.17 10.40 12.66
CA ALA A 114 2.18 11.85 12.91
C ALA A 114 1.41 12.67 11.86
N ASN A 115 1.35 12.24 10.59
CA ASN A 115 0.57 12.93 9.56
C ASN A 115 -0.93 12.79 9.81
N PHE A 116 -1.40 11.61 10.21
CA PHE A 116 -2.80 11.42 10.58
C PHE A 116 -3.18 12.23 11.81
N ALA A 117 -2.37 12.17 12.87
CA ALA A 117 -2.62 12.95 14.08
C ALA A 117 -2.71 14.45 13.78
N ARG A 118 -1.76 14.99 13.00
CA ARG A 118 -1.79 16.40 12.57
C ARG A 118 -3.00 16.74 11.72
N GLY A 119 -3.36 15.90 10.75
CA GLY A 119 -4.46 16.16 9.83
C GLY A 119 -5.83 16.10 10.50
N LEU A 120 -6.02 15.19 11.46
CA LEU A 120 -7.25 15.06 12.23
C LEU A 120 -7.39 16.15 13.28
N ALA A 121 -6.29 16.62 13.87
CA ALA A 121 -6.31 17.74 14.82
C ALA A 121 -6.50 19.12 14.15
N MET A 122 -6.57 19.18 12.80
CA MET A 122 -6.57 20.42 12.04
C MET A 122 -7.97 21.06 11.98
N ALA A 123 -8.46 21.54 13.12
CA ALA A 123 -9.78 22.16 13.25
C ALA A 123 -9.99 23.39 12.34
N SER A 124 -8.89 24.07 11.96
CA SER A 124 -8.93 25.24 11.06
C SER A 124 -9.22 24.88 9.60
N SER A 125 -9.15 23.61 9.20
CA SER A 125 -9.46 23.18 7.83
C SER A 125 -10.28 21.89 7.83
N PRO A 126 -11.63 21.99 7.84
CA PRO A 126 -12.52 20.84 7.76
C PRO A 126 -12.26 19.96 6.54
N VAL A 127 -11.77 20.55 5.45
CA VAL A 127 -11.39 19.83 4.22
C VAL A 127 -10.22 18.89 4.46
N ILE A 128 -9.13 19.35 5.07
CA ILE A 128 -7.97 18.49 5.38
C ILE A 128 -8.37 17.37 6.33
N MET A 129 -9.18 17.70 7.33
CA MET A 129 -9.70 16.71 8.28
C MET A 129 -10.52 15.64 7.54
N PHE A 130 -11.42 16.04 6.65
CA PHE A 130 -12.23 15.13 5.84
C PHE A 130 -11.37 14.21 4.96
N PHE A 131 -10.38 14.75 4.24
CA PHE A 131 -9.48 13.94 3.40
C PHE A 131 -8.59 13.01 4.22
N THR A 132 -8.10 13.48 5.38
CA THR A 132 -7.29 12.67 6.30
C THR A 132 -8.12 11.52 6.89
N ALA A 133 -9.35 11.81 7.33
CA ALA A 133 -10.29 10.81 7.82
C ALA A 133 -10.69 9.81 6.73
N SER A 134 -10.97 10.30 5.52
CA SER A 134 -11.30 9.43 4.37
C SER A 134 -10.17 8.47 4.03
N LEU A 135 -8.93 8.98 3.95
CA LEU A 135 -7.75 8.15 3.71
C LEU A 135 -7.58 7.08 4.79
N LEU A 136 -7.73 7.48 6.05
CA LEU A 136 -7.66 6.58 7.19
C LEU A 136 -8.73 5.47 7.10
N VAL A 137 -9.99 5.81 6.83
CA VAL A 137 -11.08 4.82 6.68
C VAL A 137 -10.71 3.81 5.60
N ARG A 138 -10.21 4.26 4.45
CA ARG A 138 -9.78 3.38 3.35
C ARG A 138 -8.64 2.45 3.76
N ILE A 139 -7.68 2.94 4.54
CA ILE A 139 -6.60 2.09 5.07
C ILE A 139 -7.17 1.05 6.02
N VAL A 140 -8.05 1.43 6.95
CA VAL A 140 -8.66 0.49 7.91
C VAL A 140 -9.50 -0.57 7.19
N GLU A 141 -10.34 -0.19 6.24
CA GLU A 141 -11.11 -1.11 5.38
C GLU A 141 -10.19 -2.10 4.67
N ARG A 142 -9.07 -1.60 4.13
CA ARG A 142 -8.09 -2.44 3.44
C ARG A 142 -7.35 -3.36 4.39
N VAL A 143 -6.93 -2.90 5.57
CA VAL A 143 -6.35 -3.74 6.64
C VAL A 143 -7.30 -4.87 6.98
N ASN A 144 -8.58 -4.58 7.19
CA ASN A 144 -9.60 -5.57 7.53
C ASN A 144 -9.75 -6.62 6.43
N THR A 145 -9.79 -6.19 5.16
CA THR A 145 -9.86 -7.10 4.01
C THR A 145 -8.63 -7.99 3.93
N THR A 146 -7.43 -7.43 4.07
CA THR A 146 -6.17 -8.20 4.05
C THR A 146 -6.09 -9.19 5.21
N LEU A 147 -6.50 -8.82 6.43
CA LEU A 147 -6.55 -9.73 7.57
C LEU A 147 -7.52 -10.90 7.33
N THR A 148 -8.66 -10.61 6.69
CA THR A 148 -9.65 -11.64 6.30
C THR A 148 -9.05 -12.60 5.28
N ASP A 149 -8.34 -12.09 4.26
CA ASP A 149 -7.67 -12.92 3.25
C ASP A 149 -6.56 -13.80 3.86
N LEU A 150 -5.79 -13.26 4.81
CA LEU A 150 -4.80 -14.03 5.56
C LEU A 150 -5.46 -15.13 6.39
N GLU A 151 -6.57 -14.84 7.07
CA GLU A 151 -7.32 -15.82 7.87
C GLU A 151 -7.89 -16.95 7.00
N ASN A 152 -8.45 -16.60 5.84
CA ASN A 152 -8.93 -17.56 4.85
C ASN A 152 -7.78 -18.45 4.35
N SER A 153 -6.58 -17.89 4.16
CA SER A 153 -5.39 -18.65 3.78
C SER A 153 -4.93 -19.59 4.88
N ILE A 154 -4.91 -19.14 6.14
CA ILE A 154 -4.60 -19.98 7.32
C ILE A 154 -5.58 -21.15 7.40
N THR A 155 -6.87 -20.86 7.30
CA THR A 155 -7.95 -21.87 7.34
C THR A 155 -7.80 -22.89 6.22
N TRP A 156 -7.36 -22.47 5.04
CA TRP A 156 -7.09 -23.40 3.95
C TRP A 156 -5.93 -24.35 4.25
N TRP A 157 -4.87 -23.87 4.91
CA TRP A 157 -3.66 -24.66 5.21
C TRP A 157 -3.75 -25.53 6.47
N ILE A 158 -4.67 -25.25 7.39
CA ILE A 158 -4.73 -25.88 8.73
C ILE A 158 -4.71 -27.42 8.71
N MET A 159 -5.40 -28.05 7.75
CA MET A 159 -5.46 -29.51 7.61
C MET A 159 -4.50 -30.07 6.55
N ARG A 160 -3.79 -29.21 5.81
CA ARG A 160 -3.00 -29.59 4.63
C ARG A 160 -1.51 -29.58 4.90
N ASP A 161 -1.01 -28.54 5.55
CA ASP A 161 0.40 -28.35 5.85
C ASP A 161 0.53 -27.48 7.12
N PRO A 162 0.82 -28.10 8.28
CA PRO A 162 0.99 -27.38 9.54
C PRO A 162 2.14 -26.36 9.52
N GLU A 163 3.22 -26.63 8.78
CA GLU A 163 4.37 -25.71 8.69
C GLU A 163 3.98 -24.47 7.89
N THR A 164 3.36 -24.66 6.73
CA THR A 164 2.85 -23.53 5.95
C THR A 164 1.80 -22.75 6.73
N CYS A 165 0.86 -23.43 7.40
CA CYS A 165 -0.11 -22.80 8.29
C CYS A 165 0.56 -21.91 9.34
N SER A 166 1.61 -22.40 10.02
CA SER A 166 2.35 -21.63 11.02
C SER A 166 2.99 -20.37 10.42
N ARG A 167 3.55 -20.44 9.21
CA ARG A 167 4.15 -19.27 8.54
C ARG A 167 3.11 -18.20 8.22
N TRP A 168 1.91 -18.60 7.80
CA TRP A 168 0.79 -17.68 7.57
C TRP A 168 0.30 -17.02 8.87
N THR A 169 0.24 -17.77 9.97
CA THR A 169 -0.14 -17.25 11.29
C THR A 169 0.86 -16.19 11.77
N ILE A 170 2.17 -16.47 11.65
CA ILE A 170 3.23 -15.51 12.01
C ILE A 170 3.11 -14.25 11.13
N LEU A 171 2.95 -14.41 9.81
CA LEU A 171 2.80 -13.29 8.90
C LEU A 171 1.62 -12.38 9.29
N ARG A 172 0.47 -12.97 9.64
CA ARG A 172 -0.72 -12.23 10.08
C ARG A 172 -0.47 -11.45 11.38
N GLN A 173 0.23 -12.05 12.34
CA GLN A 173 0.60 -11.39 13.60
C GLN A 173 1.56 -10.22 13.36
N ASP A 174 2.61 -10.45 12.58
CA ASP A 174 3.59 -9.42 12.23
C ASP A 174 2.96 -8.27 11.45
N PHE A 175 2.10 -8.59 10.49
CA PHE A 175 1.34 -7.61 9.72
C PHE A 175 0.48 -6.74 10.64
N SER A 176 -0.30 -7.35 11.53
CA SER A 176 -1.14 -6.63 12.49
C SER A 176 -0.30 -5.70 13.38
N ALA A 177 0.81 -6.21 13.91
CA ALA A 177 1.70 -5.44 14.78
C ALA A 177 2.35 -4.25 14.05
N GLN A 178 2.71 -4.39 12.76
CA GLN A 178 3.29 -3.31 11.98
C GLN A 178 2.26 -2.26 11.56
N VAL A 179 1.05 -2.68 11.20
CA VAL A 179 -0.06 -1.77 10.88
C VAL A 179 -0.39 -0.88 12.09
N LEU A 180 -0.48 -1.46 13.29
CA LEU A 180 -0.77 -0.72 14.53
C LEU A 180 0.27 0.36 14.85
N LYS A 181 1.52 0.21 14.40
CA LYS A 181 2.54 1.26 14.57
C LYS A 181 2.30 2.48 13.67
N GLN A 182 1.59 2.30 12.56
CA GLN A 182 1.38 3.34 11.56
C GLN A 182 0.03 4.06 11.71
N ILE A 183 -0.99 3.36 12.19
CA ILE A 183 -2.32 3.92 12.41
C ILE A 183 -2.36 4.58 13.80
N PRO A 184 -2.87 5.82 13.93
CA PRO A 184 -3.02 6.45 15.25
C PRO A 184 -4.06 5.71 16.10
N GLU A 185 -3.83 5.65 17.40
CA GLU A 185 -4.83 5.18 18.36
C GLU A 185 -5.94 6.22 18.49
N PHE A 186 -7.17 5.84 18.15
CA PHE A 186 -8.33 6.70 18.33
C PHE A 186 -8.80 6.60 19.77
N HIS A 187 -8.43 7.59 20.57
CA HIS A 187 -9.21 7.94 21.75
C HIS A 187 -10.29 8.87 21.24
N MET A 188 -11.46 8.31 20.92
CA MET A 188 -12.60 9.11 20.48
C MET A 188 -13.05 9.97 21.67
N VAL A 189 -12.63 11.24 21.70
CA VAL A 189 -13.23 12.23 22.59
C VAL A 189 -14.56 12.60 21.94
N ILE A 190 -15.63 11.98 22.42
CA ILE A 190 -16.98 12.46 22.15
C ILE A 190 -17.18 13.64 23.11
N ASP A 191 -17.13 14.86 22.59
CA ASP A 191 -17.65 16.05 23.26
C ASP A 191 -19.05 16.37 22.72
#